data_AF-A0A6N6KVJ5-F1
#
_entry.id   AF-A0A6N6KVJ5-F1
#
_cell.length_a   1.000
_cell.length_b   1.000
_cell.length_c   1.000
_cell.angle_alpha   90.00
_cell.angle_beta   90.00
_cell.angle_gamma   90.00
#
_symmetry.space_group_name_H-M   'P 1'
#
loop_
_entity.id
_entity.type
_entity.pdbx_description
1 polymer ?
#
loop_
_entity_poly.entity_id
_entity_poly.type
_entity_poly.pdbx_seq_one_letter_code
_entity_poly.pdbx_strand_id
1 'polypeptide(L)' 'MSNPTNEQVKTTNLAETANFIAWQAEEPDGETTYHLQLGGVTVHFFQEEWDEFKSLVRELS' A
#
# COMPACT_ATOMS: atom_id res chain seq x y z
N MET A 1 14.09 -22.09 -24.40
CA MET A 1 14.50 -20.75 -23.96
C MET A 1 13.73 -20.47 -22.68
N SER A 2 14.42 -20.38 -21.54
CA SER A 2 13.79 -20.15 -20.24
C SER A 2 13.52 -18.65 -20.08
N ASN A 3 12.27 -18.28 -19.75
CA ASN A 3 11.85 -16.89 -19.55
C ASN A 3 12.66 -16.22 -18.43
N PRO A 4 13.17 -14.99 -18.60
CA PRO A 4 13.71 -14.23 -17.49
C PRO A 4 12.55 -13.83 -16.57
N THR A 5 12.83 -13.86 -15.28
CA THR A 5 11.95 -13.65 -14.13
C THR A 5 10.99 -12.48 -14.34
N ASN A 6 9.69 -12.77 -14.30
CA ASN A 6 8.61 -11.79 -14.34
C ASN A 6 8.45 -11.20 -12.94
N GLU A 7 9.36 -10.30 -12.58
CA GLU A 7 9.35 -9.50 -11.37
C GLU A 7 8.22 -8.45 -11.45
N GLN A 8 6.98 -8.91 -11.30
CA GLN A 8 5.80 -8.05 -11.33
C GLN A 8 5.46 -7.54 -9.94
N VAL A 9 5.22 -6.22 -9.84
CA VAL A 9 4.62 -5.60 -8.67
C VAL A 9 3.28 -6.27 -8.36
N LYS A 10 3.13 -6.77 -7.14
CA LYS A 10 1.90 -7.44 -6.69
C LYS A 10 1.12 -6.50 -5.77
N THR A 11 -0.08 -6.10 -6.21
CA THR A 11 -0.94 -5.22 -5.41
C THR A 11 -1.99 -6.01 -4.62
N THR A 12 -2.43 -5.46 -3.49
CA THR A 12 -3.47 -6.08 -2.65
C THR A 12 -4.30 -5.00 -1.95
N ASN A 13 -5.63 -5.07 -2.07
CA ASN A 13 -6.54 -4.18 -1.34
C ASN A 13 -6.56 -4.58 0.14
N LEU A 14 -6.37 -3.60 1.02
CA LEU A 14 -6.38 -3.77 2.48
C LEU A 14 -7.73 -3.38 3.07
N ALA A 15 -8.29 -2.26 2.61
CA ALA A 15 -9.62 -1.78 3.00
C ALA A 15 -10.19 -0.89 1.89
N GLU A 16 -11.50 -0.93 1.71
CA GLU A 16 -12.21 -0.14 0.72
C GLU A 16 -13.57 0.28 1.25
N THR A 17 -13.93 1.52 1.02
CA THR A 17 -15.24 2.11 1.29
C THR A 17 -15.74 2.79 0.02
N ALA A 18 -16.90 3.45 0.06
CA ALA A 18 -17.46 4.12 -1.11
C ALA A 18 -16.53 5.16 -1.76
N ASN A 19 -15.67 5.84 -0.97
CA ASN A 19 -14.82 6.94 -1.47
C ASN A 19 -13.32 6.78 -1.15
N PHE A 20 -12.95 5.77 -0.36
CA PHE A 20 -11.59 5.61 0.16
C PHE A 20 -11.09 4.19 -0.02
N ILE A 21 -9.83 4.05 -0.41
CA ILE A 21 -9.17 2.76 -0.61
C ILE A 21 -7.80 2.81 0.05
N ALA A 22 -7.48 1.80 0.85
CA ALA A 22 -6.13 1.48 1.27
C ALA A 22 -5.68 0.20 0.57
N TRP A 23 -4.51 0.22 -0.08
CA TRP A 23 -3.92 -0.93 -0.75
C TRP A 23 -2.41 -0.94 -0.58
N GLN A 24 -1.79 -2.10 -0.77
CA GLN A 24 -0.33 -2.26 -0.73
C GLN A 24 0.21 -2.75 -2.06
N ALA A 25 1.48 -2.47 -2.33
CA ALA A 25 2.26 -2.99 -3.44
C ALA A 25 3.52 -3.69 -2.89
N GLU A 26 3.67 -4.98 -3.21
CA GLU A 26 4.90 -5.73 -3.02
C GLU A 26 5.77 -5.51 -4.28
N GLU A 27 6.89 -4.81 -4.10
CA GLU A 27 7.88 -4.55 -5.14
C GLU A 27 8.80 -5.77 -5.32
N PRO A 28 9.43 -5.95 -6.51
CA PRO A 28 10.25 -7.12 -6.77
C PRO A 28 11.50 -7.27 -5.90
N ASP A 29 11.99 -6.17 -5.35
CA ASP A 29 13.11 -6.14 -4.41
C ASP A 29 12.73 -6.57 -2.99
N GLY A 30 11.45 -6.84 -2.75
CA GLY A 30 10.90 -7.24 -1.46
C GLY A 30 10.43 -6.07 -0.61
N GLU A 31 10.53 -4.83 -1.08
CA GLU A 31 9.93 -3.68 -0.40
C GLU A 31 8.40 -3.70 -0.53
N THR A 32 7.71 -3.18 0.50
CA THR A 32 6.25 -3.01 0.47
C THR A 32 5.93 -1.54 0.66
N THR A 33 5.16 -0.98 -0.28
CA THR A 33 4.61 0.38 -0.16
C THR A 33 3.11 0.33 0.07
N TYR A 34 2.59 1.31 0.80
CA TYR A 34 1.18 1.43 1.13
C TYR A 34 0.60 2.70 0.55
N HIS A 35 -0.64 2.61 0.10
CA HIS A 35 -1.29 3.65 -0.68
C HIS A 35 -2.67 3.91 -0.10
N LEU A 36 -2.92 5.15 0.30
CA LEU A 36 -4.22 5.60 0.77
C LEU A 36 -4.81 6.57 -0.25
N GLN A 37 -5.84 6.13 -0.97
CA GLN A 37 -6.58 6.93 -1.93
C GLN A 37 -7.76 7.62 -1.24
N LEU A 38 -7.71 8.95 -1.20
CA LEU A 38 -8.67 9.85 -0.56
C LEU A 38 -9.36 10.73 -1.62
N GLY A 39 -10.21 10.11 -2.43
CA GLY A 39 -10.84 10.79 -3.57
C GLY A 39 -9.81 11.29 -4.59
N GLY A 40 -9.53 12.59 -4.58
CA GLY A 40 -8.60 13.24 -5.52
C GLY A 40 -7.12 13.24 -5.09
N VAL A 41 -6.79 12.69 -3.93
CA VAL A 41 -5.42 12.62 -3.40
C VAL A 41 -5.06 11.18 -3.13
N THR A 42 -3.83 10.78 -3.47
CA THR A 42 -3.23 9.52 -3.03
C THR A 42 -2.03 9.83 -2.17
N VAL A 43 -1.98 9.25 -0.98
CA VAL A 43 -0.83 9.34 -0.08
C VAL A 43 -0.08 8.02 -0.15
N HIS A 44 1.24 8.11 -0.33
CA HIS A 44 2.15 6.97 -0.41
C HIS A 44 2.96 6.88 0.87
N PHE A 45 3.14 5.66 1.37
CA PHE A 45 3.90 5.38 2.59
C PHE A 45 4.88 4.25 2.33
N PHE A 46 6.09 4.37 2.87
CA PHE A 46 6.92 3.21 3.17
C PHE A 46 6.38 2.45 4.40
N GLN A 47 6.90 1.26 4.65
CA GLN A 47 6.48 0.39 5.76
C GLN A 47 6.46 1.13 7.12
N GLU A 48 7.55 1.82 7.48
CA GLU A 48 7.68 2.51 8.77
C GLU A 48 6.64 3.63 8.93
N GLU A 49 6.44 4.43 7.88
CA GLU A 49 5.46 5.53 7.87
C GLU A 49 4.02 5.01 7.95
N TRP A 50 3.74 3.88 7.31
CA TRP A 50 2.44 3.22 7.36
C TRP A 50 2.13 2.68 8.76
N ASP A 51 3.11 2.09 9.43
CA ASP A 51 2.96 1.59 10.80
C ASP A 51 2.71 2.73 11.79
N GLU A 52 3.40 3.86 11.63
CA GLU A 52 3.17 5.06 12.44
C GLU A 52 1.79 5.68 12.14
N PHE A 53 1.40 5.77 10.86
CA PHE A 53 0.07 6.25 10.47
C PHE A 53 -1.05 5.41 11.08
N LYS A 54 -0.95 4.07 11.03
CA LYS A 54 -1.92 3.18 11.67
C LYS A 54 -2.00 3.40 13.18
N SER A 55 -0.87 3.67 13.83
CA SER A 55 -0.83 3.97 15.26
C SER A 55 -1.58 5.27 15.56
N LEU A 56 -1.34 6.34 14.79
CA LEU A 56 -2.09 7.60 14.89
C LEU A 56 -3.61 7.38 14.72
N VAL A 57 -4.03 6.63 13.70
CA VAL A 57 -5.47 6.38 13.44
C VAL A 57 -6.12 5.63 14.60
N ARG A 58 -5.41 4.69 15.24
CA ARG A 58 -5.92 3.95 16.42
C ARG A 58 -6.13 4.86 17.63
N GLU A 59 -5.31 5.90 17.79
CA GLU A 59 -5.49 6.88 18.88
C GLU A 59 -6.69 7.82 18.65
N LEU A 60 -7.25 7.85 17.42
CA LEU A 60 -8.42 8.67 17.06
C LEU A 60 -9.76 7.93 17.19
N SER A 61 -9.75 6.64 17.56
CA SER A 61 -10.93 5.77 17.67
C SER A 61 -11.28 5.41 19.11
#